data_AF-A0A2G5MJS9-F1
#
_entry.id   AF-A0A2G5MJS9-F1
#
_cell.length_a   1.000
_cell.length_b   1.000
_cell.length_c   1.000
_cell.angle_alpha   90.00
_cell.angle_beta   90.00
_cell.angle_gamma   90.00
#
_symmetry.space_group_name_H-M   'P 1'
#
loop_
_entity.id
_entity.type
_entity.pdbx_description
1 polymer ?
#
loop_
_entity_poly.entity_id
_entity_poly.type
_entity_poly.pdbx_seq_one_letter_code
_entity_poly.pdbx_strand_id
1 'polypeptide(L)'
;KWDALDDVVGHSGSTPLLNWVAEKERIREISWWNEVAQGVGLPVDGQVYYLHPVGLVGQFLTRNGCACGCCLEIKFSRYRWVRKRRGYPDETYYGPVYHGTKKLNKFAGWEDLISKGKATADEKAIVIAMSSNEGAMDAIQAWDWQTFSAGAMQKTVTPEGYGELPKQISEFQADNPDLFEEIFARCGWSIRQEANGKRIYYSSRDTGNEYITGKALYDFIKKEFGQNDSEFPKTSEALASIASAMLHDEFQKKQVVDFIARMRVALSKLPLDYVNPASDFFQSRLGRALVLDHDVNAPGNVPRSLKSAIDILLSRHPGLSSDPSQWGENSQQYEKELIEIYGPSRSMNSPSERYVHLRSLL
;
A
#
# COMPACT_ATOMS: atom_id res chain seq x y z
N LYS A 1 33.25 -13.96 -37.98
CA LYS A 1 32.03 -13.35 -37.39
C LYS A 1 31.49 -12.21 -38.24
N TRP A 2 32.33 -11.40 -38.89
CA TRP A 2 31.90 -10.26 -39.70
C TRP A 2 31.46 -10.61 -41.13
N ASP A 3 31.88 -11.77 -41.65
CA ASP A 3 31.49 -12.22 -43.01
C ASP A 3 29.98 -12.50 -43.12
N ALA A 4 29.28 -12.69 -42.00
CA ALA A 4 27.82 -12.78 -41.99
C ALA A 4 27.12 -11.48 -42.42
N LEU A 5 27.85 -10.35 -42.44
CA LEU A 5 27.35 -9.06 -42.92
C LEU A 5 27.68 -8.82 -44.39
N ASP A 6 28.45 -9.69 -45.05
CA ASP A 6 28.87 -9.51 -46.45
C ASP A 6 27.65 -9.37 -47.37
N ASP A 7 26.64 -10.22 -47.19
CA ASP A 7 25.39 -10.17 -47.95
C ASP A 7 24.60 -8.86 -47.70
N VAL A 8 24.61 -8.37 -46.45
CA VAL A 8 23.87 -7.15 -46.05
C VAL A 8 24.47 -5.90 -46.69
N VAL A 9 25.80 -5.86 -46.80
CA VAL A 9 26.51 -4.74 -47.43
C VAL A 9 26.70 -4.94 -48.94
N GLY A 10 26.19 -6.04 -49.51
CA GLY A 10 26.31 -6.37 -50.93
C GLY A 10 27.73 -6.77 -51.36
N HIS A 11 28.59 -7.13 -50.41
CA HIS A 11 29.92 -7.65 -50.68
C HIS A 11 29.83 -9.12 -51.11
N SER A 12 30.40 -9.46 -52.26
CA SER A 12 30.53 -10.86 -52.71
C SER A 12 31.83 -11.06 -53.46
N GLY A 13 32.22 -12.33 -53.69
CA GLY A 13 33.39 -12.64 -54.50
C GLY A 13 33.32 -12.09 -55.93
N SER A 14 32.11 -11.95 -56.49
CA SER A 14 31.86 -11.35 -57.80
C SER A 14 31.77 -9.82 -57.79
N THR A 15 31.55 -9.22 -56.61
CA THR A 15 31.40 -7.76 -56.44
C THR A 15 32.16 -7.29 -55.19
N PRO A 16 33.51 -7.30 -55.23
CA PRO A 16 34.31 -7.03 -54.03
C PRO A 16 34.28 -5.54 -53.67
N LEU A 17 33.71 -5.23 -52.51
CA LEU A 17 33.80 -3.91 -51.88
C LEU A 17 35.11 -3.76 -51.12
N LEU A 18 36.12 -3.14 -51.74
CA LEU A 18 37.46 -2.98 -51.17
C LEU A 18 37.48 -2.26 -49.81
N ASN A 19 36.61 -1.24 -49.63
CA ASN A 19 36.50 -0.53 -48.35
C ASN A 19 35.99 -1.44 -47.23
N TRP A 20 35.08 -2.36 -47.53
CA TRP A 20 34.56 -3.31 -46.55
C TRP A 20 35.62 -4.35 -46.16
N VAL A 21 36.43 -4.81 -47.12
CA VAL A 21 37.56 -5.69 -46.84
C VAL A 21 38.58 -5.01 -45.92
N ALA A 22 38.95 -3.76 -46.21
CA ALA A 22 39.85 -2.98 -45.38
C ALA A 22 39.28 -2.75 -43.97
N GLU A 23 37.96 -2.53 -43.86
CA GLU A 23 37.29 -2.35 -42.58
C GLU A 23 37.24 -3.66 -41.76
N LYS A 24 37.02 -4.81 -42.40
CA LYS A 24 37.11 -6.12 -41.73
C LYS A 24 38.49 -6.35 -41.12
N GLU A 25 39.56 -5.93 -41.80
CA GLU A 25 40.92 -5.99 -41.25
C GLU A 25 41.13 -5.00 -40.10
N ARG A 26 40.65 -3.76 -40.20
CA ARG A 26 40.71 -2.81 -39.07
C ARG A 26 39.99 -3.33 -37.83
N ILE A 27 38.78 -3.86 -38.02
CA ILE A 27 37.99 -4.45 -36.92
C ILE A 27 38.78 -5.58 -36.25
N ARG A 28 39.50 -6.39 -37.04
CA ARG A 28 40.37 -7.45 -36.52
C ARG A 28 41.52 -6.90 -35.68
N GLU A 29 42.19 -5.84 -36.14
CA GLU A 29 43.29 -5.20 -35.40
C GLU A 29 42.82 -4.58 -34.07
N ILE A 30 41.60 -4.05 -34.00
CA ILE A 30 41.03 -3.46 -32.78
C ILE A 30 40.24 -4.46 -31.91
N SER A 31 40.16 -5.73 -32.31
CA SER A 31 39.46 -6.80 -31.58
C SER A 31 40.40 -7.54 -30.61
N TRP A 32 41.02 -6.80 -29.69
CA TRP A 32 42.01 -7.32 -28.73
C TRP A 32 41.42 -7.80 -27.39
N TRP A 33 40.09 -7.69 -27.21
CA TRP A 33 39.42 -7.98 -25.92
C TRP A 33 39.75 -9.37 -25.34
N ASN A 34 39.74 -10.40 -26.19
CA ASN A 34 40.03 -11.78 -25.75
C ASN A 34 41.48 -11.96 -25.29
N GLU A 35 42.40 -11.12 -25.77
CA GLU A 35 43.82 -11.21 -25.44
C GLU A 35 44.13 -10.51 -24.11
N VAL A 36 43.41 -9.44 -23.78
CA VAL A 36 43.64 -8.67 -22.55
C VAL A 36 42.76 -9.07 -21.37
N ALA A 37 41.54 -9.58 -21.62
CA ALA A 37 40.50 -9.61 -20.58
C ALA A 37 40.94 -10.43 -19.37
N GLN A 38 41.54 -11.60 -19.61
CA GLN A 38 42.07 -12.45 -18.55
C GLN A 38 43.23 -11.79 -17.78
N GLY A 39 44.09 -11.05 -18.48
CA GLY A 39 45.27 -10.41 -17.88
C GLY A 39 44.93 -9.23 -16.95
N VAL A 40 43.78 -8.58 -17.15
CA VAL A 40 43.30 -7.48 -16.32
C VAL A 40 42.10 -7.84 -15.44
N GLY A 41 41.73 -9.13 -15.38
CA GLY A 41 40.62 -9.61 -14.55
C GLY A 41 39.22 -9.21 -15.04
N LEU A 42 39.07 -8.88 -16.33
CA LEU A 42 37.79 -8.58 -16.95
C LEU A 42 37.10 -9.86 -17.45
N PRO A 43 35.75 -9.90 -17.50
CA PRO A 43 35.02 -11.03 -18.05
C PRO A 43 35.37 -11.28 -19.52
N VAL A 44 35.84 -12.50 -19.81
CA VAL A 44 36.25 -12.94 -21.16
C VAL A 44 35.06 -12.94 -22.14
N ASP A 45 33.84 -13.08 -21.62
CA ASP A 45 32.60 -13.02 -22.40
C ASP A 45 32.18 -11.60 -22.79
N GLY A 46 32.93 -10.57 -22.37
CA GLY A 46 32.66 -9.18 -22.72
C GLY A 46 31.52 -8.53 -21.94
N GLN A 47 31.03 -9.16 -20.87
CA GLN A 47 30.05 -8.54 -20.00
C GLN A 47 30.72 -7.48 -19.11
N VAL A 48 30.38 -6.21 -19.34
CA VAL A 48 30.89 -5.09 -18.54
C VAL A 48 29.93 -4.84 -17.37
N TYR A 49 30.38 -5.14 -16.16
CA TYR A 49 29.66 -4.79 -14.93
C TYR A 49 30.13 -3.42 -14.43
N TYR A 50 29.21 -2.47 -14.29
CA TYR A 50 29.51 -1.16 -13.71
C TYR A 50 29.18 -1.17 -12.22
N LEU A 51 30.22 -1.00 -11.38
CA LEU A 51 30.08 -0.80 -9.94
C LEU A 51 30.36 0.67 -9.65
N HIS A 52 29.41 1.38 -9.03
CA HIS A 52 29.58 2.80 -8.66
C HIS A 52 29.97 2.89 -7.18
N PRO A 53 31.27 2.89 -6.82
CA PRO A 53 31.70 2.68 -5.43
C PRO A 53 31.25 3.82 -4.52
N VAL A 54 31.24 5.06 -5.03
CA VAL A 54 30.72 6.23 -4.31
C VAL A 54 29.20 6.15 -4.08
N GLY A 55 28.46 5.48 -4.97
CA GLY A 55 27.02 5.32 -4.86
C GLY A 55 26.69 4.23 -3.83
N LEU A 56 27.47 3.15 -3.86
CA LEU A 56 27.42 2.08 -2.87
C LEU A 56 27.79 2.58 -1.46
N VAL A 57 28.91 3.28 -1.32
CA VAL A 57 29.33 3.89 -0.03
C VAL A 57 28.32 4.96 0.42
N GLY A 58 27.77 5.74 -0.52
CA GLY A 58 26.70 6.70 -0.24
C GLY A 58 25.43 6.06 0.36
N GLN A 59 25.05 4.86 -0.11
CA GLN A 59 23.95 4.09 0.49
C GLN A 59 24.23 3.63 1.92
N PHE A 60 25.49 3.36 2.29
CA PHE A 60 25.86 2.99 3.66
C PHE A 60 25.97 4.21 4.59
N LEU A 61 26.43 5.36 4.08
CA LEU A 61 26.62 6.58 4.89
C LEU A 61 25.33 7.38 5.13
N THR A 62 24.33 7.27 4.27
CA THR A 62 23.05 8.00 4.38
C THR A 62 22.04 7.35 5.34
N ARG A 63 22.19 6.06 5.64
CA ARG A 63 21.21 5.30 6.45
C ARG A 63 21.10 5.72 7.91
N ASN A 64 22.14 6.28 8.52
CA ASN A 64 22.12 6.57 9.96
C ASN A 64 21.52 7.94 10.32
N GLY A 65 21.50 8.92 9.40
CA GLY A 65 20.99 10.27 9.70
C GLY A 65 19.47 10.43 9.57
N CYS A 66 18.80 9.54 8.83
CA CYS A 66 17.37 9.68 8.50
C CYS A 66 16.51 8.44 8.79
N ALA A 67 17.04 7.39 9.42
CA ALA A 67 16.30 6.14 9.66
C ALA A 67 14.91 6.36 10.29
N CYS A 68 14.78 7.36 11.18
CA CYS A 68 13.55 7.67 11.89
C CYS A 68 12.76 8.86 11.32
N GLY A 69 13.03 9.26 10.07
CA GLY A 69 12.30 10.34 9.41
C GLY A 69 12.72 11.75 9.85
N CYS A 70 13.77 11.89 10.67
CA CYS A 70 14.26 13.20 11.14
C CYS A 70 14.69 14.13 10.00
N CYS A 71 15.09 13.58 8.84
CA CYS A 71 15.43 14.38 7.65
C CYS A 71 14.24 14.69 6.72
N LEU A 72 13.08 14.07 6.96
CA LEU A 72 11.91 14.20 6.08
C LEU A 72 11.05 15.43 6.40
N GLU A 73 11.45 16.25 7.39
CA GLU A 73 10.70 17.43 7.88
C GLU A 73 9.19 17.19 8.02
N ILE A 74 8.79 16.01 8.51
CA ILE A 74 7.38 15.64 8.63
C ILE A 74 6.75 16.48 9.75
N LYS A 75 5.80 17.32 9.36
CA LYS A 75 5.03 18.17 10.27
C LYS A 75 3.56 17.78 10.26
N PHE A 76 2.98 17.83 11.45
CA PHE A 76 1.61 17.43 11.74
C PHE A 76 0.76 18.67 12.01
N SER A 77 -0.38 18.74 11.33
CA SER A 77 -1.43 19.70 11.65
C SER A 77 -2.31 19.15 12.78
N ARG A 78 -3.03 20.01 13.49
CA ARG A 78 -4.06 19.58 14.44
C ARG A 78 -5.40 19.42 13.72
N TYR A 79 -6.06 18.29 13.93
CA TYR A 79 -7.45 18.09 13.51
C TYR A 79 -8.37 18.05 14.73
N ARG A 80 -9.59 18.61 14.58
CA ARG A 80 -10.65 18.57 15.58
C ARG A 80 -11.76 17.66 15.07
N TRP A 81 -12.11 16.65 15.84
CA TRP A 81 -13.20 15.75 15.51
C TRP A 81 -14.24 15.70 16.63
N VAL A 82 -15.52 15.61 16.25
CA VAL A 82 -16.62 15.53 17.20
C VAL A 82 -17.35 14.22 16.99
N ARG A 83 -17.30 13.36 18.02
CA ARG A 83 -18.08 12.14 18.07
C ARG A 83 -19.51 12.47 18.41
N LYS A 84 -20.43 12.07 17.53
CA LYS A 84 -21.86 12.13 17.78
C LYS A 84 -22.38 10.71 17.98
N ARG A 85 -22.98 10.45 19.15
CA ARG A 85 -23.63 9.16 19.44
C ARG A 85 -25.05 9.44 19.93
N ARG A 86 -26.04 8.79 19.31
CA ARG A 86 -27.45 8.94 19.69
C ARG A 86 -27.62 8.63 21.18
N GLY A 87 -28.15 9.59 21.94
CA GLY A 87 -28.41 9.45 23.38
C GLY A 87 -27.20 9.74 24.28
N TYR A 88 -26.09 10.25 23.74
CA TYR A 88 -24.90 10.64 24.51
C TYR A 88 -24.48 12.07 24.13
N PRO A 89 -23.80 12.81 25.04
CA PRO A 89 -23.25 14.12 24.72
C PRO A 89 -22.18 14.01 23.64
N ASP A 90 -22.03 15.09 22.87
CA ASP A 90 -20.96 15.24 21.88
C ASP A 90 -19.60 15.18 22.58
N GLU A 91 -18.71 14.33 22.08
CA GLU A 91 -17.36 14.20 22.61
C GLU A 91 -16.36 14.74 21.59
N THR A 92 -15.56 15.73 21.99
CA THR A 92 -14.60 16.38 21.08
C THR A 92 -13.19 15.82 21.31
N TYR A 93 -12.55 15.44 20.23
CA TYR A 93 -11.19 14.95 20.19
C TYR A 93 -10.32 15.92 19.37
N TYR A 94 -9.06 15.99 19.77
CA TYR A 94 -8.01 16.68 19.02
C TYR A 94 -6.81 15.74 18.87
N GLY A 95 -6.04 15.93 17.81
CA GLY A 95 -4.79 15.23 17.64
C GLY A 95 -4.09 15.53 16.32
N PRO A 96 -2.87 14.99 16.16
CA PRO A 96 -2.06 15.21 14.97
C PRO A 96 -2.63 14.52 13.73
N VAL A 97 -2.40 15.17 12.58
CA VAL A 97 -2.69 14.60 11.26
C VAL A 97 -1.56 14.94 10.29
N TYR A 98 -1.15 13.95 9.51
CA TYR A 98 -0.25 14.08 8.39
C TYR A 98 -0.88 13.38 7.18
N HIS A 99 -1.17 14.12 6.11
CA HIS A 99 -1.90 13.58 4.96
C HIS A 99 -1.05 12.69 4.05
N GLY A 100 0.26 12.65 4.28
CA GLY A 100 1.22 11.92 3.47
C GLY A 100 1.40 12.47 2.07
N THR A 101 2.41 11.95 1.39
CA THR A 101 2.86 12.39 0.06
C THR A 101 2.86 11.26 -0.95
N LYS A 102 3.05 10.01 -0.52
CA LYS A 102 3.20 8.86 -1.39
C LYS A 102 1.86 8.21 -1.67
N LYS A 103 1.21 8.56 -2.78
CA LYS A 103 -0.02 7.90 -3.22
C LYS A 103 0.25 6.46 -3.71
N LEU A 104 -0.71 5.56 -3.54
CA LEU A 104 -0.57 4.14 -3.90
C LEU A 104 -0.32 3.90 -5.40
N ASN A 105 -0.82 4.79 -6.26
CA ASN A 105 -0.52 4.74 -7.70
C ASN A 105 0.95 5.06 -8.04
N LYS A 106 1.73 5.58 -7.09
CA LYS A 106 3.18 5.82 -7.21
C LYS A 106 4.03 4.70 -6.59
N PHE A 107 3.40 3.64 -6.08
CA PHE A 107 4.12 2.45 -5.62
C PHE A 107 4.84 1.78 -6.81
N ALA A 108 6.14 1.58 -6.70
CA ALA A 108 6.96 1.05 -7.81
C ALA A 108 6.95 -0.49 -7.88
N GLY A 109 6.60 -1.18 -6.80
CA GLY A 109 6.68 -2.65 -6.70
C GLY A 109 5.53 -3.42 -7.35
N TRP A 110 4.66 -2.77 -8.15
CA TRP A 110 3.49 -3.42 -8.75
C TRP A 110 3.86 -4.57 -9.70
N GLU A 111 4.87 -4.38 -10.55
CA GLU A 111 5.29 -5.40 -11.52
C GLU A 111 5.86 -6.64 -10.81
N ASP A 112 6.66 -6.44 -9.75
CA ASP A 112 7.17 -7.52 -8.92
C ASP A 112 6.03 -8.33 -8.26
N LEU A 113 5.05 -7.64 -7.67
CA LEU A 113 3.91 -8.32 -7.04
C LEU A 113 3.05 -9.08 -8.05
N ILE A 114 2.85 -8.54 -9.26
CA ILE A 114 2.07 -9.21 -10.30
C ILE A 114 2.80 -10.43 -10.85
N SER A 115 4.10 -10.30 -11.17
CA SER A 115 4.89 -11.41 -11.70
C SER A 115 5.00 -12.58 -10.73
N LYS A 116 4.99 -12.31 -9.42
CA LYS A 116 4.98 -13.32 -8.34
C LYS A 116 3.59 -13.86 -7.99
N GLY A 117 2.53 -13.45 -8.71
CA GLY A 117 1.16 -13.85 -8.43
C GLY A 117 0.59 -13.33 -7.10
N LYS A 118 1.24 -12.34 -6.48
CA LYS A 118 0.76 -11.71 -5.24
C LYS A 118 -0.36 -10.69 -5.49
N ALA A 119 -0.46 -10.17 -6.71
CA ALA A 119 -1.53 -9.30 -7.16
C ALA A 119 -1.88 -9.55 -8.63
N THR A 120 -3.08 -9.17 -9.05
CA THR A 120 -3.48 -9.09 -10.46
C THR A 120 -3.54 -7.65 -10.95
N ALA A 121 -3.57 -7.44 -12.27
CA ALA A 121 -3.76 -6.11 -12.85
C ALA A 121 -5.12 -5.48 -12.45
N ASP A 122 -6.15 -6.32 -12.31
CA ASP A 122 -7.48 -5.91 -11.85
C ASP A 122 -7.47 -5.48 -10.38
N GLU A 123 -6.87 -6.29 -9.51
CA GLU A 123 -6.70 -5.97 -8.10
C GLU A 123 -5.92 -4.66 -7.91
N LYS A 124 -4.84 -4.46 -8.69
CA LYS A 124 -4.08 -3.20 -8.72
C LYS A 124 -4.98 -2.01 -9.02
N ALA A 125 -5.79 -2.07 -10.08
CA ALA A 125 -6.67 -0.98 -10.46
C ALA A 125 -7.68 -0.66 -9.34
N ILE A 126 -8.27 -1.69 -8.74
CA ILE A 126 -9.26 -1.57 -7.67
C ILE A 126 -8.67 -0.96 -6.41
N VAL A 127 -7.54 -1.45 -5.92
CA VAL A 127 -6.96 -0.91 -4.67
C VAL A 127 -6.35 0.47 -4.87
N ILE A 128 -5.83 0.80 -6.06
CA ILE A 128 -5.43 2.18 -6.37
C ILE A 128 -6.63 3.12 -6.28
N ALA A 129 -7.75 2.78 -6.93
CA ALA A 129 -8.97 3.57 -6.87
C ALA A 129 -9.48 3.69 -5.43
N MET A 130 -9.56 2.58 -4.69
CA MET A 130 -10.05 2.58 -3.32
C MET A 130 -9.16 3.38 -2.37
N SER A 131 -7.83 3.27 -2.49
CA SER A 131 -6.89 4.03 -1.64
C SER A 131 -7.08 5.55 -1.72
N SER A 132 -7.62 6.05 -2.84
CA SER A 132 -7.89 7.47 -3.01
C SER A 132 -8.99 8.00 -2.07
N ASN A 133 -9.85 7.12 -1.53
CA ASN A 133 -10.82 7.45 -0.48
C ASN A 133 -10.22 7.41 0.94
N GLU A 134 -9.05 6.80 1.13
CA GLU A 134 -8.43 6.63 2.46
C GLU A 134 -7.33 7.66 2.70
N GLY A 135 -6.28 7.65 1.88
CA GLY A 135 -5.10 8.48 2.11
C GLY A 135 -3.87 8.05 1.33
N ALA A 136 -2.75 8.73 1.60
CA ALA A 136 -1.45 8.31 1.11
C ALA A 136 -0.89 7.13 1.92
N MET A 137 0.08 6.42 1.36
CA MET A 137 0.74 5.26 1.97
C MET A 137 1.52 5.61 3.23
N ASP A 138 1.86 6.88 3.43
CA ASP A 138 2.60 7.45 4.56
C ASP A 138 1.73 8.34 5.44
N ALA A 139 0.42 8.39 5.18
CA ALA A 139 -0.50 9.20 5.96
C ALA A 139 -0.66 8.65 7.39
N ILE A 140 -0.75 9.57 8.36
CA ILE A 140 -0.95 9.27 9.78
C ILE A 140 -2.08 10.14 10.33
N GLN A 141 -2.93 9.54 11.15
CA GLN A 141 -4.05 10.20 11.80
C GLN A 141 -4.14 9.78 13.26
N ALA A 142 -4.23 10.73 14.20
CA ALA A 142 -4.36 10.42 15.64
C ALA A 142 -5.34 11.37 16.35
N TRP A 143 -6.40 11.77 15.64
CA TRP A 143 -7.32 12.81 16.09
C TRP A 143 -8.66 12.30 16.63
N ASP A 144 -8.91 10.99 16.62
CA ASP A 144 -10.13 10.35 17.14
C ASP A 144 -9.84 9.58 18.44
N TRP A 145 -10.65 8.56 18.77
CA TRP A 145 -10.44 7.76 19.98
C TRP A 145 -9.41 6.64 19.80
N GLN A 146 -8.75 6.50 18.65
CA GLN A 146 -7.62 5.59 18.47
C GLN A 146 -6.31 6.27 18.92
N THR A 147 -5.28 5.47 19.19
CA THR A 147 -3.93 6.00 19.47
C THR A 147 -3.35 6.65 18.23
N PHE A 148 -3.37 5.93 17.10
CA PHE A 148 -3.17 6.47 15.76
C PHE A 148 -3.55 5.44 14.70
N SER A 149 -3.74 5.90 13.48
CA SER A 149 -3.91 5.11 12.26
C SER A 149 -2.83 5.49 11.26
N ALA A 150 -2.36 4.52 10.47
CA ALA A 150 -1.34 4.78 9.47
C ALA A 150 -1.52 3.96 8.18
N GLY A 151 -0.94 4.47 7.10
CA GLY A 151 -0.74 3.72 5.88
C GLY A 151 -1.89 3.79 4.87
N ALA A 152 -1.72 3.07 3.76
CA ALA A 152 -2.64 3.08 2.61
C ALA A 152 -4.09 2.68 2.94
N MET A 153 -4.29 1.97 4.06
CA MET A 153 -5.61 1.53 4.55
C MET A 153 -5.97 2.14 5.92
N GLN A 154 -5.15 3.06 6.45
CA GLN A 154 -5.34 3.66 7.76
C GLN A 154 -5.54 2.60 8.88
N LYS A 155 -4.68 1.57 8.90
CA LYS A 155 -4.72 0.53 9.94
C LYS A 155 -4.47 1.16 11.31
N THR A 156 -5.25 0.75 12.29
CA THR A 156 -5.32 1.40 13.61
C THR A 156 -4.40 0.76 14.65
N VAL A 157 -3.99 1.60 15.61
CA VAL A 157 -3.54 1.25 16.96
C VAL A 157 -4.60 1.72 17.94
N THR A 158 -5.17 0.80 18.72
CA THR A 158 -6.19 1.10 19.73
C THR A 158 -5.59 1.79 20.96
N PRO A 159 -6.40 2.42 21.83
CA PRO A 159 -5.94 3.00 23.10
C PRO A 159 -5.28 2.00 24.05
N GLU A 160 -5.44 0.70 23.84
CA GLU A 160 -4.79 -0.35 24.62
C GLU A 160 -3.44 -0.75 24.01
N GLY A 161 -3.16 -0.36 22.76
CA GLY A 161 -1.93 -0.65 22.03
C GLY A 161 -2.01 -1.85 21.09
N TYR A 162 -3.20 -2.39 20.84
CA TYR A 162 -3.43 -3.47 19.87
C TYR A 162 -3.97 -2.90 18.54
N GLY A 163 -4.39 -3.74 17.61
CA GLY A 163 -5.06 -3.32 16.38
C GLY A 163 -4.50 -3.99 15.12
N GLU A 164 -4.96 -3.53 13.95
CA GLU A 164 -4.49 -4.08 12.67
C GLU A 164 -3.06 -3.64 12.35
N LEU A 165 -2.64 -2.45 12.79
CA LEU A 165 -1.29 -1.95 12.51
C LEU A 165 -0.21 -2.68 13.32
N PRO A 166 -0.34 -2.91 14.65
CA PRO A 166 0.63 -3.71 15.41
C PRO A 166 0.75 -5.14 14.88
N LYS A 167 -0.34 -5.72 14.37
CA LYS A 167 -0.31 -7.03 13.69
C LYS A 167 0.50 -6.98 12.41
N GLN A 168 0.25 -5.99 11.54
CA GLN A 168 1.01 -5.80 10.30
C GLN A 168 2.51 -5.62 10.56
N ILE A 169 2.87 -4.80 11.54
CA ILE A 169 4.27 -4.58 11.93
C ILE A 169 4.88 -5.87 12.49
N SER A 170 4.14 -6.64 13.30
CA SER A 170 4.63 -7.94 13.81
C SER A 170 4.88 -8.95 12.70
N GLU A 171 4.02 -9.01 11.69
CA GLU A 171 4.21 -9.90 10.53
C GLU A 171 5.43 -9.46 9.73
N PHE A 172 5.60 -8.15 9.52
CA PHE A 172 6.80 -7.60 8.88
C PHE A 172 8.07 -7.92 9.68
N GLN A 173 8.02 -7.82 11.02
CA GLN A 173 9.13 -8.18 11.91
C GLN A 173 9.53 -9.66 11.77
N ALA A 174 8.54 -10.56 11.67
CA ALA A 174 8.79 -11.98 11.50
C ALA A 174 9.43 -12.28 10.13
N ASP A 175 8.94 -11.61 9.08
CA ASP A 175 9.41 -11.83 7.71
C ASP A 175 10.73 -11.11 7.40
N ASN A 176 11.02 -9.99 8.08
CA ASN A 176 12.14 -9.08 7.78
C ASN A 176 12.77 -8.52 9.09
N PRO A 177 13.38 -9.36 9.94
CA PRO A 177 13.85 -8.94 11.26
C PRO A 177 14.89 -7.80 11.21
N ASP A 178 15.84 -7.85 10.26
CA ASP A 178 16.87 -6.82 10.12
C ASP A 178 16.29 -5.48 9.66
N LEU A 179 15.33 -5.51 8.73
CA LEU A 179 14.66 -4.28 8.28
C LEU A 179 13.74 -3.72 9.36
N PHE A 180 13.08 -4.57 10.14
CA PHE A 180 12.33 -4.12 11.30
C PHE A 180 13.24 -3.41 12.31
N GLU A 181 14.41 -3.98 12.59
CA GLU A 181 15.41 -3.34 13.45
C GLU A 181 15.79 -1.95 12.90
N GLU A 182 16.05 -1.86 11.58
CA GLU A 182 16.44 -0.62 10.91
C GLU A 182 15.38 0.47 10.97
N ILE A 183 14.11 0.17 10.64
CA ILE A 183 13.09 1.19 10.38
C ILE A 183 12.07 1.37 11.52
N PHE A 184 12.00 0.43 12.47
CA PHE A 184 11.10 0.51 13.64
C PHE A 184 11.88 0.51 14.96
N ALA A 185 12.69 -0.52 15.22
CA ALA A 185 13.28 -0.71 16.55
C ALA A 185 14.27 0.39 16.94
N ARG A 186 15.17 0.78 16.03
CA ARG A 186 16.08 1.92 16.23
C ARG A 186 15.36 3.24 16.47
N CYS A 187 14.10 3.34 16.04
CA CYS A 187 13.23 4.50 16.24
C CYS A 187 12.35 4.38 17.47
N GLY A 188 12.63 3.42 18.36
CA GLY A 188 11.95 3.26 19.64
C GLY A 188 10.73 2.33 19.61
N TRP A 189 10.36 1.78 18.45
CA TRP A 189 9.17 0.95 18.31
C TRP A 189 9.44 -0.52 18.53
N SER A 190 8.62 -1.19 19.35
CA SER A 190 8.69 -2.64 19.51
C SER A 190 7.29 -3.27 19.53
N ILE A 191 7.20 -4.52 19.08
CA ILE A 191 5.98 -5.32 19.15
C ILE A 191 6.20 -6.52 20.07
N ARG A 192 5.23 -6.79 20.96
CA ARG A 192 5.26 -7.96 21.86
C ARG A 192 4.01 -8.80 21.65
N GLN A 193 4.18 -10.13 21.70
CA GLN A 193 3.05 -11.05 21.77
C GLN A 193 2.51 -11.07 23.20
N GLU A 194 1.22 -10.81 23.37
CA GLU A 194 0.50 -10.93 24.63
C GLU A 194 -0.77 -11.78 24.44
N ALA A 195 -1.50 -12.04 25.53
CA ALA A 195 -2.73 -12.82 25.51
C ALA A 195 -3.79 -12.24 24.54
N ASN A 196 -3.90 -10.92 24.44
CA ASN A 196 -4.86 -10.23 23.58
C ASN A 196 -4.36 -9.98 22.15
N GLY A 197 -3.17 -10.47 21.80
CA GLY A 197 -2.57 -10.33 20.47
C GLY A 197 -1.26 -9.55 20.46
N LYS A 198 -0.97 -8.91 19.33
CA LYS A 198 0.27 -8.14 19.10
C LYS A 198 0.11 -6.73 19.64
N ARG A 199 0.96 -6.33 20.60
CA ARG A 199 0.91 -5.02 21.25
C ARG A 199 2.11 -4.17 20.89
N ILE A 200 1.89 -2.91 20.57
CA ILE A 200 2.94 -1.94 20.25
C ILE A 200 3.41 -1.17 21.48
N TYR A 201 4.71 -0.90 21.53
CA TYR A 201 5.38 -0.08 22.54
C TYR A 201 6.27 0.94 21.87
N TYR A 202 6.46 2.07 22.54
CA TYR A 202 7.38 3.13 22.15
C TYR A 202 8.32 3.47 23.29
N SER A 203 9.58 3.76 22.98
CA SER A 203 10.57 4.26 23.93
C SER A 203 11.48 5.27 23.28
N SER A 204 11.72 6.39 23.95
CA SER A 204 12.62 7.45 23.50
C SER A 204 13.15 8.24 24.70
N ARG A 205 14.03 9.21 24.45
CA ARG A 205 14.50 10.12 25.51
C ARG A 205 13.35 10.88 26.17
N ASP A 206 12.31 11.25 25.41
CA ASP A 206 11.12 11.94 25.90
C ASP A 206 10.25 11.08 26.81
N THR A 207 10.41 9.76 26.73
CA THR A 207 9.76 8.79 27.65
C THR A 207 10.71 8.35 28.77
N GLY A 208 11.85 9.03 28.96
CA GLY A 208 12.87 8.61 29.92
C GLY A 208 13.55 7.28 29.56
N ASN A 209 13.48 6.87 28.29
CA ASN A 209 13.84 5.53 27.80
C ASN A 209 13.02 4.41 28.44
N GLU A 210 11.84 4.71 28.98
CA GLU A 210 10.87 3.69 29.39
C GLU A 210 10.00 3.28 28.20
N TYR A 211 9.56 2.02 28.19
CA TYR A 211 8.62 1.51 27.19
C TYR A 211 7.19 1.85 27.60
N ILE A 212 6.55 2.74 26.85
CA ILE A 212 5.13 3.09 27.03
C ILE A 212 4.25 2.37 26.02
N THR A 213 3.03 2.02 26.43
CA THR A 213 1.99 1.41 25.59
C THR A 213 0.61 1.84 26.08
N GLY A 214 -0.44 1.44 25.36
CA GLY A 214 -1.82 1.70 25.72
C GLY A 214 -2.09 3.18 26.03
N LYS A 215 -2.76 3.45 27.15
CA LYS A 215 -3.15 4.81 27.54
C LYS A 215 -1.96 5.78 27.64
N ALA A 216 -0.82 5.32 28.14
CA ALA A 216 0.38 6.16 28.23
C ALA A 216 0.90 6.55 26.83
N LEU A 217 0.89 5.62 25.88
CA LEU A 217 1.23 5.91 24.48
C LEU A 217 0.17 6.82 23.82
N TYR A 218 -1.11 6.55 24.03
CA TYR A 218 -2.21 7.39 23.53
C TYR A 218 -2.05 8.84 23.98
N ASP A 219 -1.82 9.06 25.28
CA ASP A 219 -1.63 10.40 25.85
C ASP A 219 -0.35 11.06 25.31
N PHE A 220 0.75 10.29 25.20
CA PHE A 220 2.02 10.77 24.67
C PHE A 220 1.90 11.27 23.22
N ILE A 221 1.25 10.49 22.34
CA ILE A 221 1.08 10.84 20.92
C ILE A 221 0.26 12.12 20.72
N LYS A 222 -0.68 12.40 21.63
CA LYS A 222 -1.60 13.55 21.55
C LYS A 222 -1.14 14.75 22.35
N LYS A 223 -0.07 14.62 23.13
CA LYS A 223 0.55 15.71 23.86
C LYS A 223 0.88 16.84 22.88
N GLU A 224 0.56 18.09 23.26
CA GLU A 224 0.77 19.31 22.46
C GLU A 224 -0.07 19.45 21.18
N PHE A 225 -1.09 18.59 21.00
CA PHE A 225 -2.10 18.68 19.93
C PHE A 225 -3.52 18.87 20.46
N GLY A 226 -3.68 19.28 21.73
CA GLY A 226 -4.95 19.57 22.37
C GLY A 226 -5.59 20.89 21.91
N GLN A 227 -6.75 21.22 22.50
CA GLN A 227 -7.53 22.41 22.14
C GLN A 227 -6.76 23.72 22.36
N ASN A 228 -5.98 23.80 23.44
CA ASN A 228 -5.30 25.03 23.87
C ASN A 228 -3.89 25.16 23.28
N ASP A 229 -3.42 24.15 22.54
CA ASP A 229 -2.14 24.21 21.86
C ASP A 229 -2.20 25.11 20.62
N SER A 230 -1.10 25.78 20.32
CA SER A 230 -0.89 26.69 19.18
C SER A 230 0.34 26.30 18.36
N GLU A 231 0.72 27.09 17.35
CA GLU A 231 1.96 26.91 16.55
C GLU A 231 2.00 25.65 15.68
N PHE A 232 0.88 25.35 15.01
CA PHE A 232 0.83 24.28 14.00
C PHE A 232 1.32 24.79 12.63
N PRO A 233 1.94 23.91 11.81
CA PRO A 233 2.16 22.48 12.05
C PRO A 233 3.40 22.20 12.92
N LYS A 234 3.38 21.13 13.72
CA LYS A 234 4.45 20.73 14.67
C LYS A 234 5.11 19.41 14.30
N THR A 235 6.30 19.17 14.81
CA THR A 235 6.99 17.88 14.68
C THR A 235 6.50 16.88 15.74
N SER A 236 6.58 15.60 15.42
CA SER A 236 6.42 14.48 16.37
C SER A 236 7.38 13.38 15.94
N GLU A 237 8.44 13.13 16.70
CA GLU A 237 9.45 12.11 16.33
C GLU A 237 8.83 10.71 16.25
N ALA A 238 7.97 10.38 17.22
CA ALA A 238 7.26 9.10 17.24
C ALA A 238 6.42 8.91 15.96
N LEU A 239 5.57 9.86 15.59
CA LEU A 239 4.75 9.71 14.40
C LEU A 239 5.56 9.87 13.10
N ALA A 240 6.57 10.74 13.06
CA ALA A 240 7.43 10.90 11.88
C ALA A 240 8.20 9.61 11.57
N SER A 241 8.67 8.88 12.58
CA SER A 241 9.33 7.59 12.38
C SER A 241 8.39 6.52 11.82
N ILE A 242 7.11 6.49 12.25
CA ILE A 242 6.10 5.62 11.61
C ILE A 242 5.91 6.00 10.14
N ALA A 243 5.75 7.29 9.82
CA ALA A 243 5.55 7.73 8.43
C ALA A 243 6.78 7.41 7.56
N SER A 244 7.98 7.54 8.11
CA SER A 244 9.23 7.12 7.47
C SER A 244 9.25 5.62 7.19
N ALA A 245 8.89 4.79 8.17
CA ALA A 245 8.79 3.34 7.99
C ALA A 245 7.75 2.97 6.91
N MET A 246 6.63 3.70 6.84
CA MET A 246 5.62 3.51 5.78
C MET A 246 6.17 3.78 4.37
N LEU A 247 7.18 4.64 4.24
CA LEU A 247 7.86 4.95 2.98
C LEU A 247 8.96 3.95 2.62
N HIS A 248 9.35 3.04 3.51
CA HIS A 248 10.33 2.02 3.17
C HIS A 248 9.76 1.05 2.13
N ASP A 249 10.51 0.76 1.05
CA ASP A 249 10.01 0.01 -0.11
C ASP A 249 9.46 -1.38 0.25
N GLU A 250 10.12 -2.10 1.15
CA GLU A 250 9.64 -3.41 1.62
C GLU A 250 8.39 -3.29 2.50
N PHE A 251 8.26 -2.21 3.27
CA PHE A 251 7.04 -2.01 4.06
C PHE A 251 5.88 -1.54 3.17
N GLN A 252 6.14 -0.73 2.14
CA GLN A 252 5.16 -0.41 1.08
C GLN A 252 4.63 -1.69 0.41
N LYS A 253 5.51 -2.66 0.09
CA LYS A 253 5.08 -3.98 -0.42
C LYS A 253 4.16 -4.70 0.57
N LYS A 254 4.51 -4.72 1.86
CA LYS A 254 3.65 -5.31 2.91
C LYS A 254 2.29 -4.63 2.99
N GLN A 255 2.24 -3.30 2.92
CA GLN A 255 0.98 -2.55 2.88
C GLN A 255 0.11 -2.97 1.69
N VAL A 256 0.69 -3.08 0.48
CA VAL A 256 -0.03 -3.47 -0.73
C VAL A 256 -0.54 -4.91 -0.64
N VAL A 257 0.30 -5.86 -0.20
CA VAL A 257 -0.09 -7.27 -0.05
C VAL A 257 -1.25 -7.41 0.93
N ASP A 258 -1.23 -6.69 2.04
CA ASP A 258 -2.34 -6.70 3.00
C ASP A 258 -3.61 -6.08 2.42
N PHE A 259 -3.49 -5.05 1.58
CA PHE A 259 -4.62 -4.44 0.89
C PHE A 259 -5.30 -5.41 -0.07
N ILE A 260 -4.51 -6.13 -0.86
CA ILE A 260 -5.01 -7.18 -1.74
C ILE A 260 -5.66 -8.30 -0.93
N ALA A 261 -5.02 -8.74 0.16
CA ALA A 261 -5.58 -9.76 1.03
C ALA A 261 -6.93 -9.32 1.62
N ARG A 262 -7.05 -8.05 2.05
CA ARG A 262 -8.32 -7.50 2.53
C ARG A 262 -9.40 -7.52 1.45
N MET A 263 -9.07 -7.15 0.21
CA MET A 263 -10.00 -7.21 -0.90
C MET A 263 -10.54 -8.61 -1.13
N ARG A 264 -9.65 -9.63 -1.13
CA ARG A 264 -10.05 -11.03 -1.29
C ARG A 264 -10.97 -11.49 -0.16
N VAL A 265 -10.64 -11.12 1.09
CA VAL A 265 -11.50 -11.40 2.25
C VAL A 265 -12.85 -10.72 2.12
N ALA A 266 -12.89 -9.43 1.76
CA ALA A 266 -14.12 -8.68 1.58
C ALA A 266 -15.04 -9.33 0.54
N LEU A 267 -14.47 -9.74 -0.59
CA LEU A 267 -15.19 -10.40 -1.69
C LEU A 267 -15.63 -11.83 -1.37
N SER A 268 -15.00 -12.49 -0.39
CA SER A 268 -15.42 -13.80 0.10
C SER A 268 -16.59 -13.75 1.09
N LYS A 269 -16.98 -12.55 1.55
CA LYS A 269 -18.07 -12.42 2.52
C LYS A 269 -19.41 -12.82 1.90
N LEU A 270 -20.18 -13.59 2.66
CA LEU A 270 -21.56 -13.93 2.32
C LEU A 270 -22.49 -12.78 2.74
N PRO A 271 -23.36 -12.30 1.85
CA PRO A 271 -24.54 -11.54 2.27
C PRO A 271 -25.37 -12.35 3.26
N LEU A 272 -26.00 -11.70 4.25
CA LEU A 272 -26.84 -12.41 5.22
C LEU A 272 -27.98 -13.15 4.51
N ASP A 273 -28.19 -14.42 4.83
CA ASP A 273 -29.20 -15.32 4.25
C ASP A 273 -28.97 -15.71 2.77
N TYR A 274 -27.79 -15.41 2.20
CA TYR A 274 -27.37 -15.87 0.87
C TYR A 274 -26.19 -16.83 0.97
N VAL A 275 -26.09 -17.75 0.00
CA VAL A 275 -25.01 -18.76 -0.06
C VAL A 275 -23.86 -18.36 -0.99
N ASN A 276 -24.11 -17.45 -1.94
CA ASN A 276 -23.11 -16.93 -2.85
C ASN A 276 -22.31 -15.80 -2.21
N PRO A 277 -20.97 -15.76 -2.35
CA PRO A 277 -20.15 -14.65 -1.86
C PRO A 277 -20.39 -13.36 -2.65
N ALA A 278 -19.98 -12.24 -2.06
CA ALA A 278 -20.03 -10.93 -2.73
C ALA A 278 -19.32 -10.93 -4.10
N SER A 279 -18.26 -11.75 -4.26
CA SER A 279 -17.57 -11.94 -5.54
C SER A 279 -18.45 -12.51 -6.64
N ASP A 280 -19.50 -13.27 -6.34
CA ASP A 280 -20.41 -13.80 -7.36
C ASP A 280 -21.35 -12.70 -7.88
N PHE A 281 -21.79 -11.80 -6.98
CA PHE A 281 -22.69 -10.68 -7.31
C PHE A 281 -21.98 -9.49 -7.97
N PHE A 282 -20.69 -9.28 -7.68
CA PHE A 282 -19.92 -8.13 -8.14
C PHE A 282 -18.67 -8.56 -8.93
N GLN A 283 -18.77 -8.63 -10.25
CA GLN A 283 -17.67 -8.99 -11.16
C GLN A 283 -16.91 -7.75 -11.65
N SER A 284 -17.59 -6.62 -11.81
CA SER A 284 -17.00 -5.35 -12.26
C SER A 284 -15.97 -4.81 -11.26
N ARG A 285 -15.06 -3.96 -11.74
CA ARG A 285 -14.08 -3.31 -10.85
C ARG A 285 -14.77 -2.40 -9.84
N LEU A 286 -15.79 -1.64 -10.27
CA LEU A 286 -16.54 -0.74 -9.40
C LEU A 286 -17.26 -1.51 -8.29
N GLY A 287 -17.99 -2.59 -8.63
CA GLY A 287 -18.66 -3.43 -7.63
C GLY A 287 -17.70 -3.97 -6.58
N ARG A 288 -16.58 -4.57 -7.03
CA ARG A 288 -15.54 -5.08 -6.14
C ARG A 288 -14.90 -3.99 -5.27
N ALA A 289 -14.67 -2.81 -5.83
CA ALA A 289 -14.15 -1.65 -5.10
C ALA A 289 -15.12 -1.19 -4.00
N LEU A 290 -16.43 -1.20 -4.26
CA LEU A 290 -17.43 -0.79 -3.26
C LEU A 290 -17.50 -1.76 -2.08
N VAL A 291 -17.35 -3.06 -2.33
CA VAL A 291 -17.28 -4.09 -1.28
C VAL A 291 -16.00 -3.91 -0.45
N LEU A 292 -14.84 -3.71 -1.07
CA LEU A 292 -13.59 -3.42 -0.38
C LEU A 292 -13.68 -2.12 0.45
N ASP A 293 -14.19 -1.05 -0.13
CA ASP A 293 -14.38 0.26 0.50
C ASP A 293 -15.25 0.16 1.75
N HIS A 294 -16.35 -0.59 1.66
CA HIS A 294 -17.21 -0.88 2.80
C HIS A 294 -16.48 -1.71 3.84
N ASP A 295 -15.71 -2.70 3.41
CA ASP A 295 -15.02 -3.61 4.31
C ASP A 295 -13.91 -2.93 5.11
N VAL A 296 -13.20 -1.96 4.53
CA VAL A 296 -12.20 -1.15 5.26
C VAL A 296 -12.87 -0.25 6.29
N ASN A 297 -14.03 0.33 5.97
CA ASN A 297 -14.67 1.33 6.84
C ASN A 297 -15.61 0.74 7.91
N ALA A 298 -16.30 -0.34 7.59
CA ALA A 298 -17.30 -0.97 8.45
C ALA A 298 -17.45 -2.47 8.14
N PRO A 299 -16.42 -3.30 8.39
CA PRO A 299 -16.40 -4.70 7.96
C PRO A 299 -17.57 -5.53 8.50
N GLY A 300 -18.05 -5.24 9.71
CA GLY A 300 -19.18 -5.94 10.32
C GLY A 300 -20.52 -5.65 9.65
N ASN A 301 -20.64 -4.56 8.89
CA ASN A 301 -21.87 -4.15 8.22
C ASN A 301 -21.99 -4.68 6.79
N VAL A 302 -20.89 -5.17 6.20
CA VAL A 302 -20.85 -5.66 4.81
C VAL A 302 -21.94 -6.70 4.51
N PRO A 303 -22.08 -7.81 5.28
CA PRO A 303 -23.09 -8.84 5.00
C PRO A 303 -24.52 -8.30 5.00
N ARG A 304 -24.84 -7.41 5.93
CA ARG A 304 -26.20 -6.85 6.08
C ARG A 304 -26.54 -5.88 4.96
N SER A 305 -25.64 -4.95 4.62
CA SER A 305 -25.91 -4.02 3.50
C SER A 305 -25.98 -4.74 2.16
N LEU A 306 -25.17 -5.79 1.96
CA LEU A 306 -25.27 -6.63 0.76
C LEU A 306 -26.65 -7.28 0.67
N LYS A 307 -27.11 -7.92 1.76
CA LYS A 307 -28.46 -8.49 1.83
C LYS A 307 -29.52 -7.47 1.45
N SER A 308 -29.51 -6.30 2.10
CA SER A 308 -30.51 -5.26 1.82
C SER A 308 -30.51 -4.82 0.36
N ALA A 309 -29.34 -4.70 -0.28
CA ALA A 309 -29.26 -4.32 -1.69
C ALA A 309 -29.78 -5.42 -2.63
N ILE A 310 -29.44 -6.69 -2.35
CA ILE A 310 -29.91 -7.84 -3.14
C ILE A 310 -31.43 -8.02 -2.99
N ASP A 311 -31.96 -7.91 -1.77
CA ASP A 311 -33.42 -7.98 -1.53
C ASP A 311 -34.17 -6.90 -2.31
N ILE A 312 -33.64 -5.67 -2.37
CA ILE A 312 -34.21 -4.58 -3.15
C ILE A 312 -34.19 -4.94 -4.65
N LEU A 313 -33.06 -5.43 -5.17
CA LEU A 313 -32.96 -5.86 -6.58
C LEU A 313 -34.01 -6.93 -6.91
N LEU A 314 -34.09 -8.01 -6.10
CA LEU A 314 -35.04 -9.09 -6.32
C LEU A 314 -36.49 -8.60 -6.22
N SER A 315 -36.79 -7.65 -5.34
CA SER A 315 -38.14 -7.06 -5.25
C SER A 315 -38.55 -6.28 -6.51
N ARG A 316 -37.59 -5.72 -7.25
CA ARG A 316 -37.82 -4.98 -8.51
C ARG A 316 -37.94 -5.89 -9.72
N HIS A 317 -37.43 -7.12 -9.63
CA HIS A 317 -37.43 -8.11 -10.71
C HIS A 317 -38.08 -9.42 -10.26
N PRO A 318 -39.43 -9.48 -10.17
CA PRO A 318 -40.13 -10.71 -9.80
C PRO A 318 -39.73 -11.89 -10.70
N GLY A 319 -39.27 -12.98 -10.09
CA GLY A 319 -38.81 -14.17 -10.80
C GLY A 319 -37.31 -14.21 -11.11
N LEU A 320 -36.55 -13.15 -10.81
CA LEU A 320 -35.09 -13.18 -10.84
C LEU A 320 -34.58 -14.15 -9.76
N SER A 321 -33.61 -15.00 -10.12
CA SER A 321 -32.99 -15.92 -9.17
C SER A 321 -32.13 -15.18 -8.15
N SER A 322 -32.16 -15.67 -6.90
CA SER A 322 -31.24 -15.23 -5.85
C SER A 322 -29.81 -15.75 -6.06
N ASP A 323 -29.61 -16.71 -6.96
CA ASP A 323 -28.29 -17.19 -7.40
C ASP A 323 -27.84 -16.39 -8.63
N PRO A 324 -26.80 -15.54 -8.51
CA PRO A 324 -26.32 -14.70 -9.62
C PRO A 324 -25.76 -15.50 -10.79
N SER A 325 -25.38 -16.77 -10.59
CA SER A 325 -24.94 -17.64 -11.69
C SER A 325 -26.07 -17.93 -12.69
N GLN A 326 -27.33 -17.74 -12.29
CA GLN A 326 -28.53 -17.97 -13.10
C GLN A 326 -29.03 -16.71 -13.81
N TRP A 327 -28.36 -15.56 -13.66
CA TRP A 327 -28.78 -14.30 -14.29
C TRP A 327 -28.60 -14.27 -15.81
N GLY A 328 -27.78 -15.17 -16.37
CA GLY A 328 -27.59 -15.33 -17.80
C GLY A 328 -27.05 -14.06 -18.48
N GLU A 329 -27.58 -13.76 -19.67
CA GLU A 329 -27.14 -12.64 -20.53
C GLU A 329 -27.37 -11.27 -19.88
N ASN A 330 -28.31 -11.15 -18.94
CA ASN A 330 -28.64 -9.90 -18.24
C ASN A 330 -27.77 -9.65 -16.99
N SER A 331 -26.83 -10.55 -16.67
CA SER A 331 -25.99 -10.47 -15.46
C SER A 331 -25.32 -9.10 -15.25
N GLN A 332 -24.76 -8.51 -16.31
CA GLN A 332 -24.13 -7.19 -16.24
C GLN A 332 -25.12 -6.05 -15.93
N GLN A 333 -26.35 -6.15 -16.46
CA GLN A 333 -27.39 -5.17 -16.20
C GLN A 333 -27.84 -5.24 -14.74
N TYR A 334 -28.04 -6.44 -14.21
CA TYR A 334 -28.43 -6.63 -12.82
C TYR A 334 -27.31 -6.24 -11.84
N GLU A 335 -26.05 -6.54 -12.15
CA GLU A 335 -24.92 -6.05 -11.36
C GLU A 335 -24.89 -4.51 -11.34
N LYS A 336 -25.09 -3.86 -12.49
CA LYS A 336 -25.12 -2.39 -12.56
C LYS A 336 -26.20 -1.79 -11.66
N GLU A 337 -27.41 -2.34 -11.70
CA GLU A 337 -28.48 -1.88 -10.80
C GLU A 337 -28.15 -2.18 -9.33
N LEU A 338 -27.57 -3.35 -9.04
CA LEU A 338 -27.14 -3.69 -7.69
C LEU A 338 -26.08 -2.72 -7.16
N ILE A 339 -25.15 -2.27 -8.00
CA ILE A 339 -24.16 -1.23 -7.68
C ILE A 339 -24.84 0.09 -7.33
N GLU A 340 -25.85 0.50 -8.11
CA GLU A 340 -26.60 1.74 -7.88
C GLU A 340 -27.42 1.69 -6.59
N ILE A 341 -27.90 0.51 -6.18
CA ILE A 341 -28.57 0.29 -4.90
C ILE A 341 -27.54 0.25 -3.76
N TYR A 342 -26.52 -0.60 -3.87
CA TYR A 342 -25.55 -0.88 -2.82
C TYR A 342 -24.64 0.33 -2.55
N GLY A 343 -24.02 0.90 -3.58
CA GLY A 343 -23.02 1.96 -3.49
C GLY A 343 -23.36 3.09 -2.50
N PRO A 344 -24.50 3.78 -2.65
CA PRO A 344 -24.87 4.88 -1.76
C PRO A 344 -25.52 4.43 -0.44
N SER A 345 -25.99 3.18 -0.31
CA SER A 345 -26.77 2.72 0.86
C SER A 345 -25.95 1.96 1.91
N ARG A 346 -24.65 1.74 1.68
CA ARG A 346 -23.73 1.08 2.62
C ARG A 346 -23.74 1.75 3.99
N SER A 347 -23.77 0.95 5.06
CA SER A 347 -23.76 1.43 6.43
C SER A 347 -22.33 1.76 6.90
N MET A 348 -21.80 2.88 6.41
CA MET A 348 -20.45 3.38 6.67
C MET A 348 -20.42 4.91 6.60
N ASN A 349 -19.25 5.52 6.80
CA ASN A 349 -19.07 6.96 6.68
C ASN A 349 -19.10 7.41 5.21
N SER A 350 -19.87 8.46 4.91
CA SER A 350 -19.96 9.11 3.59
C SER A 350 -20.12 8.15 2.39
N PRO A 351 -21.08 7.20 2.43
CA PRO A 351 -21.17 6.13 1.43
C PRO A 351 -21.48 6.68 0.03
N SER A 352 -22.29 7.74 -0.06
CA SER A 352 -22.67 8.38 -1.32
C SER A 352 -21.52 9.12 -1.97
N GLU A 353 -20.79 9.95 -1.22
CA GLU A 353 -19.63 10.68 -1.75
C GLU A 353 -18.53 9.73 -2.20
N ARG A 354 -18.25 8.70 -1.39
CA ARG A 354 -17.24 7.67 -1.71
C ARG A 354 -17.64 6.83 -2.92
N TYR A 355 -18.93 6.51 -3.09
CA TYR A 355 -19.45 5.84 -4.28
C TYR A 355 -19.24 6.69 -5.54
N VAL A 356 -19.65 7.98 -5.50
CA VAL A 356 -19.50 8.88 -6.64
C VAL A 356 -18.03 9.01 -7.06
N HIS A 357 -17.12 9.10 -6.09
CA HIS A 357 -15.70 9.16 -6.36
C HIS A 357 -15.15 7.86 -6.98
N LEU A 358 -15.49 6.68 -6.44
CA LEU A 358 -15.06 5.41 -7.03
C LEU A 358 -15.57 5.22 -8.45
N ARG A 359 -16.82 5.60 -8.71
CA ARG A 359 -17.43 5.54 -10.04
C ARG A 359 -16.77 6.48 -11.05
N SER A 360 -16.11 7.57 -10.61
CA SER A 360 -15.36 8.41 -11.55
C SER A 360 -13.96 7.86 -11.88
N LEU A 361 -13.51 6.82 -11.19
CA LEU A 361 -12.18 6.20 -11.36
C LEU A 361 -12.22 4.84 -12.07
N LEU A 362 -13.34 4.12 -11.96
CA LEU A 362 -13.54 2.73 -12.42
C LEU A 362 -14.80 2.62 -13.25
#